data_AF-A0A1G7UB19-F1
#
_entry.id   AF-A0A1G7UB19-F1
#
_cell.length_a   1.000
_cell.length_b   1.000
_cell.length_c   1.000
_cell.angle_alpha   90.00
_cell.angle_beta   90.00
_cell.angle_gamma   90.00
#
_symmetry.space_group_name_H-M   'P 1'
#
loop_
_entity.id
_entity.type
_entity.pdbx_description
1 polymer ?
#
loop_
_entity_poly.entity_id
_entity_poly.type
_entity_poly.pdbx_seq_one_letter_code
_entity_poly.pdbx_strand_id
1 'polypeptide(L)'
;MLPGVAGARRGEQPRFPLPGRVGRLLLASPLPHVLPIAVRAATELGLNAETAPGLVDVVDDSSPLDATRFDRLLARLARELTTAEAAVVRVACDPGDDDGVAVAAQLMAAPTLAVELARRGITVEVGLLAEAELYPVYQPVVDLADGRTTGYEALLRGRVDGREVGGGDLFFLAEAAGWGDRLDRWAREAAVAGAGPWLGGADLYVNSSPEAVFRPEVCLAGTEQAVREAGIAPGQLVFEVVEAHATRDRGHLLAVLEHHRAQGWRVALDDVGVGWSSLALVSALRPDVVKLDKALVARLDTGAARAVVGGLVEVAHSLGAVVVAEGVETQARADRARELGVDLGQGWLFGRPARVADELLAG
;
A
#
# COMPACT_ATOMS: atom_id res chain seq x y z
N MET A 1 -13.59 40.87 -48.51
CA MET A 1 -13.88 39.52 -49.01
C MET A 1 -12.59 38.71 -48.98
N LEU A 2 -12.34 38.01 -47.88
CA LEU A 2 -11.40 36.89 -47.73
C LEU A 2 -12.01 35.99 -46.64
N PRO A 3 -12.09 34.65 -46.81
CA PRO A 3 -12.86 33.78 -45.93
C PRO A 3 -12.14 33.54 -44.60
N GLY A 4 -12.92 33.49 -43.53
CA GLY A 4 -12.44 33.23 -42.18
C GLY A 4 -11.88 31.82 -42.01
N VAL A 5 -10.73 31.73 -41.37
CA VAL A 5 -10.14 30.48 -40.90
C VAL A 5 -10.96 30.00 -39.71
N ALA A 6 -11.80 28.99 -39.95
CA ALA A 6 -12.54 28.30 -38.91
C ALA A 6 -11.58 27.48 -38.04
N GLY A 7 -11.73 27.61 -36.72
CA GLY A 7 -10.89 26.94 -35.73
C GLY A 7 -10.88 25.43 -35.90
N ALA A 8 -9.67 24.86 -35.94
CA ALA A 8 -9.45 23.45 -35.71
C ALA A 8 -10.00 23.10 -34.32
N ARG A 9 -11.10 22.36 -34.28
CA ARG A 9 -11.58 21.74 -33.04
C ARG A 9 -10.47 20.80 -32.56
N ARG A 10 -9.98 21.02 -31.34
CA ARG A 10 -9.12 20.06 -30.63
C ARG A 10 -9.82 18.71 -30.68
N GLY A 11 -9.17 17.72 -31.29
CA GLY A 11 -9.68 16.37 -31.42
C GLY A 11 -10.08 15.83 -30.05
N GLU A 12 -11.33 15.39 -29.96
CA GLU A 12 -11.78 14.56 -28.87
C GLU A 12 -10.87 13.32 -28.83
N GLN A 13 -10.20 13.10 -27.70
CA GLN A 13 -9.60 11.78 -27.45
C GLN A 13 -10.72 10.74 -27.58
N PRO A 14 -10.50 9.60 -28.26
CA PRO A 14 -11.50 8.55 -28.32
C PRO A 14 -11.85 8.13 -26.89
N ARG A 15 -13.06 8.49 -26.46
CA ARG A 15 -13.64 7.96 -25.23
C ARG A 15 -14.11 6.55 -25.57
N PHE A 16 -13.38 5.55 -25.09
CA PHE A 16 -13.82 4.17 -25.14
C PHE A 16 -14.95 4.02 -24.10
N PRO A 17 -16.22 3.88 -24.52
CA PRO A 17 -17.29 3.56 -23.57
C PRO A 17 -16.96 2.21 -22.93
N LEU A 18 -17.26 2.06 -21.62
CA LEU A 18 -17.28 0.73 -21.00
C LEU A 18 -18.28 -0.12 -21.79
N PRO A 19 -17.86 -1.24 -22.39
CA PRO A 19 -18.78 -1.99 -23.23
C PRO A 19 -19.88 -2.63 -22.37
N GLY A 20 -21.09 -2.67 -22.93
CA GLY A 20 -22.15 -3.54 -22.43
C GLY A 20 -21.81 -5.02 -22.67
N ARG A 21 -22.81 -5.87 -22.90
CA ARG A 21 -22.58 -7.27 -23.28
C ARG A 21 -21.77 -7.33 -24.59
N VAL A 22 -20.53 -7.81 -24.52
CA VAL A 22 -19.61 -7.95 -25.66
C VAL A 22 -19.89 -9.26 -26.39
N GLY A 23 -19.93 -9.24 -27.72
CA GLY A 23 -20.10 -10.43 -28.57
C GLY A 23 -18.81 -10.91 -29.24
N ARG A 24 -17.84 -10.01 -29.42
CA ARG A 24 -16.57 -10.27 -30.11
C ARG A 24 -15.39 -9.53 -29.48
N LEU A 25 -14.23 -10.20 -29.43
CA LEU A 25 -12.99 -9.67 -28.87
C LEU A 25 -11.82 -9.95 -29.83
N LEU A 26 -11.11 -8.90 -30.25
CA LEU A 26 -9.84 -9.03 -30.96
C LEU A 26 -8.66 -8.85 -30.00
N LEU A 27 -7.71 -9.78 -30.05
CA LEU A 27 -6.48 -9.78 -29.27
C LEU A 27 -5.27 -9.78 -30.20
N ALA A 28 -4.45 -8.74 -30.18
CA ALA A 28 -3.21 -8.66 -30.97
C ALA A 28 -1.99 -8.63 -30.05
N SER A 29 -0.94 -9.38 -30.39
CA SER A 29 0.29 -9.43 -29.58
C SER A 29 1.53 -9.60 -30.45
N PRO A 30 2.63 -8.89 -30.15
CA PRO A 30 3.92 -9.13 -30.80
C PRO A 30 4.65 -10.38 -30.25
N LEU A 31 4.14 -10.98 -29.16
CA LEU A 31 4.76 -12.14 -28.50
C LEU A 31 4.17 -13.45 -29.04
N PRO A 32 4.98 -14.32 -29.68
CA PRO A 32 4.48 -15.54 -30.33
C PRO A 32 3.77 -16.53 -29.40
N HIS A 33 4.11 -16.54 -28.11
CA HIS A 33 3.58 -17.49 -27.13
C HIS A 33 2.29 -17.03 -26.44
N VAL A 34 1.92 -15.75 -26.55
CA VAL A 34 0.75 -15.19 -25.84
C VAL A 34 -0.57 -15.52 -26.53
N LEU A 35 -0.63 -15.48 -27.86
CA LEU A 35 -1.86 -15.75 -28.60
C LEU A 35 -2.35 -17.20 -28.47
N PRO A 36 -1.48 -18.23 -28.48
CA PRO A 36 -1.89 -19.61 -28.17
C PRO A 36 -2.51 -19.78 -26.78
N ILE A 37 -2.06 -19.02 -25.78
CA ILE A 37 -2.66 -19.01 -24.43
C ILE A 37 -4.09 -18.47 -24.51
N ALA A 38 -4.29 -17.39 -25.27
CA ALA A 38 -5.61 -16.79 -25.44
C ALA A 38 -6.61 -17.69 -26.18
N VAL A 39 -6.17 -18.35 -27.25
CA VAL A 39 -6.98 -19.34 -27.98
C VAL A 39 -7.41 -20.48 -27.06
N ARG A 40 -6.46 -21.07 -26.33
CA ARG A 40 -6.76 -22.16 -25.39
C ARG A 40 -7.79 -21.72 -24.34
N ALA A 41 -7.57 -20.57 -23.71
CA ALA A 41 -8.46 -20.03 -22.68
C ALA A 41 -9.88 -19.76 -23.22
N ALA A 42 -10.00 -19.27 -24.45
CA ALA A 42 -11.28 -19.02 -25.13
C ALA A 42 -12.02 -20.33 -25.46
N THR A 43 -11.33 -21.29 -26.08
CA THR A 43 -11.93 -22.59 -26.46
C THR A 43 -12.42 -23.36 -25.24
N GLU A 44 -11.69 -23.33 -24.12
CA GLU A 44 -12.11 -23.98 -22.87
C GLU A 44 -13.36 -23.33 -22.23
N LEU A 45 -13.65 -22.08 -22.57
CA LEU A 45 -14.86 -21.36 -22.16
C LEU A 45 -16.02 -21.50 -23.17
N GLY A 46 -15.83 -22.29 -24.24
CA GLY A 46 -16.82 -22.49 -25.28
C GLY A 46 -16.99 -21.29 -26.21
N LEU A 47 -15.96 -20.46 -26.34
CA LEU A 47 -15.89 -19.36 -27.32
C LEU A 47 -15.20 -19.84 -28.60
N ASN A 48 -15.63 -19.32 -29.75
CA ASN A 48 -14.94 -19.59 -31.01
C ASN A 48 -13.74 -18.66 -31.13
N ALA A 49 -12.55 -19.19 -31.45
CA ALA A 49 -11.32 -18.42 -31.58
C ALA A 49 -10.62 -18.71 -32.93
N GLU A 50 -10.60 -17.72 -33.82
CA GLU A 50 -9.90 -17.78 -35.10
C GLU A 50 -8.54 -17.08 -35.00
N THR A 51 -7.52 -17.60 -35.70
CA THR A 51 -6.15 -17.08 -35.60
C THR A 51 -5.66 -16.53 -36.92
N ALA A 52 -4.93 -15.42 -36.85
CA ALA A 52 -4.18 -14.82 -37.95
C ALA A 52 -2.78 -14.42 -37.44
N PRO A 53 -1.81 -14.11 -38.33
CA PRO A 53 -0.47 -13.71 -37.89
C PRO A 53 -0.50 -12.52 -36.93
N GLY A 54 -0.13 -12.76 -35.66
CA GLY A 54 -0.11 -11.72 -34.62
C GLY A 54 -1.49 -11.32 -34.06
N LEU A 55 -2.56 -12.06 -34.38
CA LEU A 55 -3.94 -11.73 -34.01
C LEU A 55 -4.77 -12.98 -33.67
N VAL A 56 -5.69 -12.85 -32.71
CA VAL A 56 -6.76 -13.81 -32.42
C VAL A 56 -8.10 -13.07 -32.41
N ASP A 57 -9.10 -13.65 -33.06
CA ASP A 57 -10.49 -13.17 -33.08
C ASP A 57 -11.38 -14.14 -32.30
N VAL A 58 -12.00 -13.66 -31.23
CA VAL A 58 -12.81 -14.47 -30.31
C VAL A 58 -14.27 -14.03 -30.38
N VAL A 59 -15.17 -14.95 -30.65
CA VAL A 59 -16.62 -14.69 -30.83
C VAL A 59 -17.44 -15.58 -29.91
N ASP A 60 -18.47 -15.01 -29.26
CA ASP A 60 -19.53 -15.76 -28.58
C ASP A 60 -20.72 -15.94 -29.53
N ASP A 61 -20.94 -17.17 -29.99
CA ASP A 61 -22.03 -17.54 -30.90
C ASP A 61 -23.32 -17.94 -30.16
N SER A 62 -23.36 -17.81 -28.82
CA SER A 62 -24.52 -18.17 -28.01
C SER A 62 -25.71 -17.22 -28.21
N SER A 63 -26.92 -17.80 -28.14
CA SER A 63 -28.17 -17.04 -28.21
C SER A 63 -29.11 -17.45 -27.06
N PRO A 64 -29.36 -16.55 -26.07
CA PRO A 64 -28.80 -15.21 -25.93
C PRO A 64 -27.33 -15.21 -25.47
N LEU A 65 -26.59 -14.15 -25.80
CA LEU A 65 -25.20 -13.96 -25.37
C LEU A 65 -25.04 -14.13 -23.85
N ASP A 66 -24.07 -14.94 -23.45
CA ASP A 66 -23.65 -15.06 -22.05
C ASP A 66 -22.68 -13.92 -21.71
N ALA A 67 -23.24 -12.89 -21.06
CA ALA A 67 -22.52 -11.69 -20.65
C ALA A 67 -21.27 -11.97 -19.80
N THR A 68 -21.15 -13.16 -19.20
CA THR A 68 -20.04 -13.51 -18.30
C THR A 68 -18.88 -14.23 -18.99
N ARG A 69 -19.02 -14.71 -20.23
CA ARG A 69 -17.97 -15.51 -20.90
C ARG A 69 -16.71 -14.71 -21.20
N PHE A 70 -16.86 -13.48 -21.71
CA PHE A 70 -15.71 -12.61 -21.97
C PHE A 70 -15.06 -12.11 -20.69
N ASP A 71 -15.83 -11.84 -19.63
CA ASP A 71 -15.26 -11.48 -18.33
C ASP A 71 -14.48 -12.67 -17.72
N ARG A 72 -15.00 -13.89 -17.84
CA ARG A 72 -14.27 -15.12 -17.47
C ARG A 72 -13.02 -15.33 -18.32
N LEU A 73 -13.08 -15.04 -19.62
CA LEU A 73 -11.92 -15.11 -20.52
C LEU A 73 -10.86 -14.10 -20.06
N LEU A 74 -11.22 -12.83 -19.89
CA LEU A 74 -10.31 -11.79 -19.43
C LEU A 74 -9.71 -12.15 -18.07
N ALA A 75 -10.50 -12.60 -17.10
CA ALA A 75 -9.99 -13.07 -15.79
C ALA A 75 -9.04 -14.27 -15.90
N ARG A 76 -9.25 -15.14 -16.88
CA ARG A 76 -8.36 -16.28 -17.15
C ARG A 76 -7.05 -15.84 -17.80
N LEU A 77 -7.10 -14.97 -18.81
CA LEU A 77 -5.90 -14.38 -19.41
C LEU A 77 -5.09 -13.60 -18.40
N ALA A 78 -5.77 -12.92 -17.49
CA ALA A 78 -5.15 -12.23 -16.38
C ALA A 78 -4.29 -13.22 -15.54
N ARG A 79 -4.82 -14.39 -15.16
CA ARG A 79 -4.06 -15.39 -14.39
C ARG A 79 -2.94 -16.09 -15.17
N GLU A 80 -3.09 -16.22 -16.48
CA GLU A 80 -2.16 -16.99 -17.33
C GLU A 80 -1.05 -16.14 -17.98
N LEU A 81 -1.16 -14.80 -17.94
CA LEU A 81 -0.19 -13.87 -18.51
C LEU A 81 0.47 -13.02 -17.41
N THR A 82 1.77 -12.77 -17.56
CA THR A 82 2.49 -11.80 -16.74
C THR A 82 2.08 -10.36 -17.06
N THR A 83 2.36 -9.43 -16.15
CA THR A 83 2.11 -7.99 -16.34
C THR A 83 2.81 -7.44 -17.59
N ALA A 84 4.03 -7.90 -17.88
CA ALA A 84 4.78 -7.51 -19.07
C ALA A 84 4.13 -8.04 -20.37
N GLU A 85 3.59 -9.25 -20.34
CA GLU A 85 2.87 -9.84 -21.48
C GLU A 85 1.53 -9.13 -21.71
N ALA A 86 0.76 -8.90 -20.65
CA ALA A 86 -0.52 -8.19 -20.73
C ALA A 86 -0.36 -6.73 -21.18
N ALA A 87 0.78 -6.09 -20.90
CA ALA A 87 1.08 -4.72 -21.32
C ALA A 87 1.33 -4.59 -22.83
N VAL A 88 1.66 -5.67 -23.54
CA VAL A 88 1.93 -5.63 -24.99
C VAL A 88 0.79 -6.20 -25.84
N VAL A 89 -0.20 -6.84 -25.22
CA VAL A 89 -1.43 -7.30 -25.91
C VAL A 89 -2.37 -6.12 -26.11
N ARG A 90 -2.92 -5.94 -27.31
CA ARG A 90 -3.98 -4.96 -27.62
C ARG A 90 -5.34 -5.63 -27.66
N VAL A 91 -6.36 -4.96 -27.13
CA VAL A 91 -7.71 -5.51 -26.99
C VAL A 91 -8.75 -4.58 -27.61
N ALA A 92 -9.49 -5.07 -28.60
CA ALA A 92 -10.65 -4.38 -29.16
C ALA A 92 -11.93 -5.19 -28.92
N CYS A 93 -12.96 -4.55 -28.37
CA CYS A 93 -14.28 -5.15 -28.12
C CYS A 93 -15.26 -4.71 -29.21
N ASP A 94 -16.00 -5.67 -29.77
CA ASP A 94 -16.94 -5.49 -30.89
C ASP A 94 -16.40 -4.55 -31.99
N PRO A 95 -15.18 -4.80 -32.53
CA PRO A 95 -14.72 -4.05 -33.68
C PRO A 95 -15.68 -4.36 -34.84
N GLY A 96 -16.21 -3.32 -35.48
CA GLY A 96 -17.16 -3.45 -36.57
C GLY A 96 -16.61 -4.28 -37.74
N ASP A 97 -17.49 -4.70 -38.65
CA ASP A 97 -17.15 -5.55 -39.81
C ASP A 97 -16.43 -4.79 -40.95
N ASP A 98 -15.76 -3.68 -40.64
CA ASP A 98 -15.04 -2.86 -41.61
C ASP A 98 -13.82 -3.60 -42.20
N ASP A 99 -13.27 -3.07 -43.29
CA ASP A 99 -12.11 -3.67 -43.95
C ASP A 99 -10.89 -3.85 -43.02
N GLY A 100 -9.95 -4.73 -43.43
CA GLY A 100 -8.80 -5.08 -42.59
C GLY A 100 -7.89 -3.91 -42.21
N VAL A 101 -7.97 -2.77 -42.91
CA VAL A 101 -7.19 -1.56 -42.59
C VAL A 101 -7.84 -0.79 -41.44
N ALA A 102 -9.17 -0.69 -41.42
CA ALA A 102 -9.91 -0.07 -40.33
C ALA A 102 -9.74 -0.84 -39.01
N VAL A 103 -9.82 -2.18 -39.05
CA VAL A 103 -9.61 -3.04 -37.87
C VAL A 103 -8.17 -2.93 -37.34
N ALA A 104 -7.17 -2.88 -38.22
CA ALA A 104 -5.78 -2.68 -37.82
C ALA A 104 -5.56 -1.31 -37.16
N ALA A 105 -6.15 -0.24 -37.70
CA ALA A 105 -6.08 1.09 -37.09
C ALA A 105 -6.75 1.13 -35.71
N GLN A 106 -7.87 0.44 -35.53
CA GLN A 106 -8.55 0.31 -34.23
C GLN A 106 -7.66 -0.44 -33.21
N LEU A 107 -7.02 -1.55 -33.59
CA LEU A 107 -6.12 -2.30 -32.71
C LEU A 107 -4.85 -1.51 -32.32
N MET A 108 -4.32 -0.70 -33.24
CA MET A 108 -3.18 0.17 -32.95
C MET A 108 -3.53 1.27 -31.94
N ALA A 109 -4.77 1.77 -31.98
CA ALA A 109 -5.30 2.74 -31.03
C ALA A 109 -5.94 2.11 -29.77
N ALA A 110 -6.12 0.80 -29.74
CA ALA A 110 -6.80 0.07 -28.68
C ALA A 110 -6.01 0.10 -27.36
N PRO A 111 -6.69 0.04 -26.20
CA PRO A 111 -6.01 -0.15 -24.92
C PRO A 111 -5.21 -1.47 -24.92
N THR A 112 -4.20 -1.53 -24.05
CA THR A 112 -3.54 -2.80 -23.77
C THR A 112 -4.46 -3.70 -22.96
N LEU A 113 -4.23 -5.01 -22.96
CA LEU A 113 -4.97 -5.95 -22.12
C LEU A 113 -4.85 -5.56 -20.65
N ALA A 114 -3.67 -5.13 -20.20
CA ALA A 114 -3.50 -4.59 -18.84
C ALA A 114 -4.44 -3.40 -18.54
N VAL A 115 -4.59 -2.45 -19.48
CA VAL A 115 -5.49 -1.30 -19.33
C VAL A 115 -6.96 -1.72 -19.36
N GLU A 116 -7.34 -2.67 -20.21
CA GLU A 116 -8.71 -3.16 -20.31
C GLU A 116 -9.13 -3.97 -19.06
N LEU A 117 -8.21 -4.79 -18.55
CA LEU A 117 -8.32 -5.51 -17.28
C LEU A 117 -8.54 -4.53 -16.11
N ALA A 118 -7.73 -3.47 -16.02
CA ALA A 118 -7.89 -2.43 -15.00
C ALA A 118 -9.23 -1.68 -15.12
N ARG A 119 -9.67 -1.33 -16.33
CA ARG A 119 -10.97 -0.66 -16.57
C ARG A 119 -12.17 -1.49 -16.11
N ARG A 120 -12.07 -2.82 -16.21
CA ARG A 120 -13.12 -3.76 -15.80
C ARG A 120 -13.01 -4.21 -14.34
N GLY A 121 -12.00 -3.73 -13.60
CA GLY A 121 -11.71 -4.21 -12.24
C GLY A 121 -11.21 -5.66 -12.20
N ILE A 122 -10.84 -6.24 -13.35
CA ILE A 122 -10.29 -7.58 -13.47
C ILE A 122 -8.78 -7.44 -13.40
N THR A 123 -8.19 -7.46 -12.20
CA THR A 123 -6.74 -7.23 -12.04
C THR A 123 -6.12 -8.40 -11.26
N VAL A 124 -5.06 -9.00 -11.81
CA VAL A 124 -4.41 -10.23 -11.30
C VAL A 124 -3.77 -10.01 -9.93
N GLU A 125 -3.37 -8.78 -9.64
CA GLU A 125 -2.78 -8.40 -8.35
C GLU A 125 -3.84 -7.85 -7.37
N VAL A 126 -5.02 -7.48 -7.87
CA VAL A 126 -6.20 -7.11 -7.05
C VAL A 126 -6.91 -8.33 -6.50
N GLY A 127 -6.86 -9.48 -7.18
CA GLY A 127 -7.36 -10.74 -6.61
C GLY A 127 -6.72 -11.07 -5.27
N LEU A 128 -5.40 -10.83 -5.13
CA LEU A 128 -4.67 -11.11 -3.90
C LEU A 128 -5.11 -10.22 -2.73
N LEU A 129 -5.31 -8.91 -2.95
CA LEU A 129 -5.78 -7.98 -1.91
C LEU A 129 -7.29 -8.06 -1.65
N ALA A 130 -8.09 -8.42 -2.67
CA ALA A 130 -9.53 -8.58 -2.56
C ALA A 130 -9.94 -9.90 -1.90
N GLU A 131 -9.12 -10.95 -2.04
CA GLU A 131 -9.28 -12.24 -1.37
C GLU A 131 -8.46 -12.33 -0.07
N ALA A 132 -7.50 -11.41 0.15
CA ALA A 132 -6.76 -11.36 1.40
C ALA A 132 -7.69 -11.05 2.57
N GLU A 133 -7.67 -11.92 3.58
CA GLU A 133 -8.14 -11.54 4.90
C GLU A 133 -7.08 -10.61 5.51
N LEU A 134 -7.33 -9.30 5.44
CA LEU A 134 -6.47 -8.29 6.06
C LEU A 134 -6.85 -8.09 7.53
N TYR A 135 -5.86 -7.90 8.38
CA TYR A 135 -6.08 -7.65 9.80
C TYR A 135 -4.88 -6.95 10.46
N PRO A 136 -5.13 -6.12 11.49
CA PRO A 136 -4.07 -5.60 12.33
C PRO A 136 -3.62 -6.66 13.36
N VAL A 137 -2.34 -6.66 13.67
CA VAL A 137 -1.75 -7.25 14.88
C VAL A 137 -1.04 -6.16 15.67
N TYR A 138 -0.86 -6.36 16.96
CA TYR A 138 -0.33 -5.33 17.85
C TYR A 138 0.92 -5.82 18.55
N GLN A 139 1.98 -5.02 18.54
CA GLN A 139 3.23 -5.33 19.23
C GLN A 139 3.46 -4.37 20.40
N PRO A 140 3.75 -4.87 21.62
CA PRO A 140 3.92 -4.00 22.77
C PRO A 140 5.18 -3.13 22.66
N VAL A 141 5.04 -1.89 23.08
CA VAL A 141 6.09 -0.92 23.39
C VAL A 141 6.13 -0.78 24.91
N VAL A 142 7.30 -0.98 25.52
CA VAL A 142 7.45 -1.03 26.98
C VAL A 142 8.37 0.07 27.49
N ASP A 143 8.10 0.56 28.69
CA ASP A 143 9.02 1.37 29.46
C ASP A 143 10.25 0.53 29.83
N LEU A 144 11.45 0.99 29.48
CA LEU A 144 12.66 0.23 29.79
C LEU A 144 13.00 0.28 31.27
N ALA A 145 12.61 1.29 32.04
CA ALA A 145 12.93 1.40 33.45
C ALA A 145 12.16 0.40 34.32
N ASP A 146 10.85 0.23 34.08
CA ASP A 146 10.00 -0.64 34.91
C ASP A 146 9.34 -1.82 34.16
N GLY A 147 9.50 -1.90 32.84
CA GLY A 147 9.02 -3.00 32.00
C GLY A 147 7.53 -2.95 31.69
N ARG A 148 6.82 -1.88 32.09
CA ARG A 148 5.37 -1.77 31.84
C ARG A 148 5.10 -1.44 30.38
N THR A 149 4.06 -2.04 29.82
CA THR A 149 3.59 -1.67 28.48
C THR A 149 3.00 -0.26 28.50
N THR A 150 3.56 0.62 27.68
CA THR A 150 3.13 2.01 27.53
C THR A 150 2.31 2.22 26.26
N GLY A 151 2.47 1.34 25.27
CA GLY A 151 1.74 1.42 24.03
C GLY A 151 1.84 0.15 23.19
N TYR A 152 1.21 0.19 22.03
CA TYR A 152 1.23 -0.88 21.06
C TYR A 152 1.38 -0.31 19.65
N GLU A 153 2.24 -0.91 18.84
CA GLU A 153 2.30 -0.62 17.41
C GLU A 153 1.37 -1.55 16.64
N ALA A 154 0.50 -0.95 15.84
CA ALA A 154 -0.37 -1.67 14.94
C ALA A 154 0.36 -1.98 13.62
N LEU A 155 0.41 -3.26 13.30
CA LEU A 155 1.08 -3.80 12.13
C LEU A 155 0.08 -4.53 11.23
N LEU A 156 0.07 -4.17 9.95
CA LEU A 156 -0.77 -4.84 8.97
C LEU A 156 -0.28 -6.27 8.71
N ARG A 157 -1.21 -7.21 8.67
CA ARG A 157 -1.03 -8.59 8.20
C ARG A 157 -2.14 -8.95 7.22
N GLY A 158 -1.85 -9.93 6.38
CA GLY A 158 -2.81 -10.50 5.45
C GLY A 158 -2.72 -12.00 5.46
N ARG A 159 -3.80 -12.67 5.07
CA ARG A 159 -3.81 -14.09 4.79
C ARG A 159 -4.34 -14.35 3.39
N VAL A 160 -3.55 -15.03 2.57
CA VAL A 160 -3.87 -15.37 1.18
C VAL A 160 -3.65 -16.87 0.99
N ASP A 161 -4.66 -17.59 0.51
CA ASP A 161 -4.62 -19.06 0.34
C ASP A 161 -4.11 -19.80 1.59
N GLY A 162 -4.49 -19.32 2.78
CA GLY A 162 -4.08 -19.89 4.06
C GLY A 162 -2.64 -19.58 4.49
N ARG A 163 -1.89 -18.77 3.73
CA ARG A 163 -0.54 -18.32 4.08
C ARG A 163 -0.55 -16.89 4.63
N GLU A 164 0.25 -16.64 5.64
CA GLU A 164 0.42 -15.29 6.18
C GLU A 164 1.35 -14.45 5.31
N VAL A 165 0.97 -13.18 5.15
CA VAL A 165 1.69 -12.17 4.38
C VAL A 165 1.94 -10.97 5.28
N GLY A 166 3.18 -10.48 5.29
CA GLY A 166 3.59 -9.32 6.07
C GLY A 166 3.14 -8.01 5.45
N GLY A 167 3.03 -6.95 6.26
CA GLY A 167 2.65 -5.62 5.79
C GLY A 167 3.56 -5.09 4.67
N GLY A 168 4.87 -5.31 4.74
CA GLY A 168 5.80 -4.87 3.69
C GLY A 168 5.49 -5.44 2.30
N ASP A 169 5.16 -6.73 2.22
CA ASP A 169 4.77 -7.36 0.95
C ASP A 169 3.40 -6.85 0.48
N LEU A 170 2.45 -6.64 1.39
CA LEU A 170 1.13 -6.07 1.06
C LEU A 170 1.24 -4.65 0.51
N PHE A 171 2.07 -3.80 1.13
CA PHE A 171 2.33 -2.45 0.66
C PHE A 171 3.09 -2.45 -0.67
N PHE A 172 4.08 -3.32 -0.84
CA PHE A 172 4.78 -3.48 -2.12
C PHE A 172 3.79 -3.81 -3.26
N LEU A 173 2.89 -4.76 -3.02
CA LEU A 173 1.85 -5.14 -3.98
C LEU A 173 0.84 -4.02 -4.22
N ALA A 174 0.39 -3.35 -3.16
CA ALA A 174 -0.54 -2.23 -3.27
C ALA A 174 0.08 -1.08 -4.08
N GLU A 175 1.34 -0.73 -3.85
CA GLU A 175 2.05 0.29 -4.62
C GLU A 175 2.17 -0.11 -6.10
N ALA A 176 2.56 -1.35 -6.39
CA ALA A 176 2.62 -1.87 -7.76
C ALA A 176 1.26 -1.79 -8.48
N ALA A 177 0.16 -2.00 -7.73
CA ALA A 177 -1.21 -1.90 -8.21
C ALA A 177 -1.80 -0.48 -8.20
N GLY A 178 -1.09 0.53 -7.68
CA GLY A 178 -1.59 1.90 -7.52
C GLY A 178 -2.68 2.05 -6.44
N TRP A 179 -2.66 1.20 -5.43
CA TRP A 179 -3.60 1.10 -4.31
C TRP A 179 -2.96 1.45 -2.96
N GLY A 180 -1.72 1.93 -2.95
CA GLY A 180 -0.98 2.28 -1.73
C GLY A 180 -1.79 3.17 -0.79
N ASP A 181 -2.43 4.22 -1.33
CA ASP A 181 -3.28 5.16 -0.56
C ASP A 181 -4.51 4.50 0.06
N ARG A 182 -5.10 3.52 -0.63
CA ARG A 182 -6.27 2.77 -0.14
C ARG A 182 -5.87 1.81 0.96
N LEU A 183 -4.77 1.07 0.78
CA LEU A 183 -4.30 0.12 1.77
C LEU A 183 -3.84 0.84 3.05
N ASP A 184 -3.10 1.94 2.89
CA ASP A 184 -2.65 2.80 3.98
C ASP A 184 -3.83 3.34 4.81
N ARG A 185 -4.87 3.86 4.14
CA ARG A 185 -6.12 4.28 4.81
C ARG A 185 -6.79 3.13 5.55
N TRP A 186 -7.00 2.01 4.87
CA TRP A 186 -7.66 0.85 5.47
C TRP A 186 -6.90 0.35 6.70
N ALA A 187 -5.57 0.26 6.60
CA ALA A 187 -4.72 -0.20 7.69
C ALA A 187 -4.81 0.71 8.92
N ARG A 188 -4.79 2.05 8.73
CA ARG A 188 -5.00 3.00 9.83
C ARG A 188 -6.36 2.84 10.51
N GLU A 189 -7.43 2.82 9.71
CA GLU A 189 -8.80 2.72 10.24
C GLU A 189 -9.02 1.40 10.96
N ALA A 190 -8.51 0.28 10.41
CA ALA A 190 -8.58 -1.04 11.02
C ALA A 190 -7.75 -1.12 12.32
N ALA A 191 -6.55 -0.52 12.36
CA ALA A 191 -5.72 -0.44 13.56
C ALA A 191 -6.44 0.28 14.71
N VAL A 192 -7.04 1.44 14.42
CA VAL A 192 -7.76 2.26 15.40
C VAL A 192 -9.02 1.51 15.89
N ALA A 193 -9.84 1.01 14.97
CA ALA A 193 -11.05 0.29 15.32
C ALA A 193 -10.77 -1.01 16.09
N GLY A 194 -9.71 -1.72 15.72
CA GLY A 194 -9.31 -2.95 16.38
C GLY A 194 -8.71 -2.75 17.76
N ALA A 195 -8.07 -1.61 18.02
CA ALA A 195 -7.46 -1.28 19.32
C ALA A 195 -8.48 -0.75 20.34
N GLY A 196 -9.47 0.04 19.91
CA GLY A 196 -10.43 0.74 20.78
C GLY A 196 -10.97 -0.06 21.96
N PRO A 197 -11.47 -1.31 21.77
CA PRO A 197 -12.08 -2.08 22.86
C PRO A 197 -11.16 -2.45 24.04
N TRP A 198 -9.84 -2.40 23.89
CA TRP A 198 -8.88 -2.91 24.89
C TRP A 198 -7.65 -2.03 25.10
N LEU A 199 -7.42 -1.00 24.27
CA LEU A 199 -6.25 -0.12 24.38
C LEU A 199 -6.12 0.55 25.76
N GLY A 200 -7.26 0.85 26.39
CA GLY A 200 -7.28 1.50 27.70
C GLY A 200 -6.56 2.85 27.68
N GLY A 201 -5.60 3.03 28.58
CA GLY A 201 -4.77 4.25 28.66
C GLY A 201 -3.45 4.18 27.90
N ALA A 202 -3.20 3.11 27.13
CA ALA A 202 -1.97 2.92 26.39
C ALA A 202 -1.95 3.74 25.09
N ASP A 203 -0.75 3.96 24.56
CA ASP A 203 -0.55 4.62 23.28
C ASP A 203 -0.76 3.64 22.11
N LEU A 204 -1.30 4.14 20.99
CA LEU A 204 -1.42 3.39 19.75
C LEU A 204 -0.52 4.01 18.69
N TYR A 205 0.50 3.28 18.27
CA TYR A 205 1.40 3.65 17.19
C TYR A 205 0.85 3.12 15.87
N VAL A 206 0.71 4.00 14.88
CA VAL A 206 0.14 3.67 13.57
C VAL A 206 1.00 4.23 12.46
N ASN A 207 1.42 3.35 11.57
CA ASN A 207 2.13 3.70 10.35
C ASN A 207 1.27 4.59 9.44
N SER A 208 1.86 5.65 8.88
CA SER A 208 1.20 6.48 7.87
C SER A 208 2.17 6.91 6.79
N SER A 209 1.86 6.58 5.54
CA SER A 209 2.61 7.09 4.39
C SER A 209 2.23 8.54 4.09
N PRO A 210 3.13 9.53 4.19
CA PRO A 210 2.82 10.91 3.80
C PRO A 210 2.48 11.03 2.32
N GLU A 211 3.04 10.14 1.48
CA GLU A 211 2.81 10.10 0.02
C GLU A 211 1.35 9.71 -0.31
N ALA A 212 0.69 8.97 0.57
CA ALA A 212 -0.73 8.60 0.46
C ALA A 212 -1.70 9.72 0.90
N VAL A 213 -1.20 10.79 1.54
CA VAL A 213 -2.03 11.85 2.12
C VAL A 213 -1.94 13.12 1.27
N PHE A 214 -2.65 13.18 0.14
CA PHE A 214 -2.62 14.34 -0.76
C PHE A 214 -3.28 15.59 -0.17
N ARG A 215 -4.40 15.41 0.54
CA ARG A 215 -5.16 16.48 1.22
C ARG A 215 -5.49 15.98 2.61
N PRO A 216 -4.79 16.43 3.67
CA PRO A 216 -4.96 15.90 5.01
C PRO A 216 -6.42 15.87 5.47
N GLU A 217 -7.18 16.94 5.23
CA GLU A 217 -8.57 17.08 5.68
C GLU A 217 -9.51 16.08 5.03
N VAL A 218 -9.18 15.58 3.83
CA VAL A 218 -10.00 14.60 3.10
C VAL A 218 -9.48 13.18 3.34
N CYS A 219 -8.16 13.00 3.32
CA CYS A 219 -7.54 11.69 3.45
C CYS A 219 -7.61 11.14 4.87
N LEU A 220 -7.62 12.01 5.90
CA LEU A 220 -7.60 11.60 7.31
C LEU A 220 -8.98 11.65 7.97
N ALA A 221 -10.01 12.17 7.30
CA ALA A 221 -11.37 12.26 7.86
C ALA A 221 -11.93 10.90 8.33
N GLY A 222 -11.64 9.81 7.62
CA GLY A 222 -12.03 8.45 8.02
C GLY A 222 -11.30 7.99 9.29
N THR A 223 -10.02 8.32 9.40
CA THR A 223 -9.22 8.07 10.61
C THR A 223 -9.73 8.90 11.79
N GLU A 224 -10.05 10.18 11.59
CA GLU A 224 -10.67 11.04 12.61
C GLU A 224 -11.99 10.43 13.12
N GLN A 225 -12.83 9.92 12.21
CA GLN A 225 -14.06 9.23 12.58
C GLN A 225 -13.79 7.96 13.39
N ALA A 226 -12.88 7.10 12.91
CA ALA A 226 -12.54 5.85 13.58
C ALA A 226 -12.01 6.08 15.00
N VAL A 227 -11.17 7.11 15.20
CA VAL A 227 -10.63 7.47 16.53
C VAL A 227 -11.75 7.86 17.49
N ARG A 228 -12.70 8.67 17.03
CA ARG A 228 -13.86 9.08 17.83
C ARG A 228 -14.74 7.89 18.18
N GLU A 229 -15.03 7.01 17.22
CA GLU A 229 -15.88 5.83 17.43
C GLU A 229 -15.22 4.80 18.36
N ALA A 230 -13.90 4.65 18.27
CA ALA A 230 -13.11 3.76 19.13
C ALA A 230 -12.96 4.30 20.57
N GLY A 231 -13.32 5.56 20.83
CA GLY A 231 -13.16 6.19 22.14
C GLY A 231 -11.71 6.44 22.54
N ILE A 232 -10.77 6.43 21.58
CA ILE A 232 -9.35 6.68 21.81
C ILE A 232 -9.15 8.19 21.98
N ALA A 233 -8.51 8.61 23.07
CA ALA A 233 -8.20 10.02 23.26
C ALA A 233 -7.17 10.46 22.20
N PRO A 234 -7.30 11.65 21.58
CA PRO A 234 -6.41 12.05 20.49
C PRO A 234 -4.92 11.96 20.83
N GLY A 235 -4.55 12.31 22.07
CA GLY A 235 -3.17 12.24 22.54
C GLY A 235 -2.59 10.82 22.62
N GLN A 236 -3.41 9.77 22.61
CA GLN A 236 -2.93 8.37 22.61
C GLN A 236 -2.50 7.90 21.22
N LEU A 237 -2.94 8.55 20.15
CA LEU A 237 -2.59 8.15 18.78
C LEU A 237 -1.26 8.78 18.37
N VAL A 238 -0.31 7.93 17.99
CA VAL A 238 1.03 8.31 17.55
C VAL A 238 1.23 7.87 16.11
N PHE A 239 1.41 8.81 15.19
CA PHE A 239 1.63 8.51 13.79
C PHE A 239 3.10 8.39 13.45
N GLU A 240 3.47 7.28 12.84
CA GLU A 240 4.84 6.98 12.47
C GLU A 240 5.11 7.40 11.03
N VAL A 241 6.19 8.16 10.85
CA VAL A 241 6.70 8.55 9.54
C VAL A 241 8.15 8.14 9.43
N VAL A 242 8.47 7.38 8.38
CA VAL A 242 9.82 6.89 8.10
C VAL A 242 10.77 8.03 7.67
N GLU A 243 12.02 8.00 8.14
CA GLU A 243 13.09 8.96 7.78
C GLU A 243 13.19 9.20 6.25
N ALA A 244 13.13 8.14 5.44
CA ALA A 244 13.26 8.23 3.99
C ALA A 244 12.19 9.13 3.35
N HIS A 245 10.93 9.02 3.79
CA HIS A 245 9.84 9.86 3.29
C HIS A 245 10.05 11.34 3.61
N ALA A 246 10.64 11.65 4.77
CA ALA A 246 10.90 13.02 5.19
C ALA A 246 11.91 13.78 4.31
N THR A 247 12.72 13.04 3.55
CA THR A 247 13.73 13.64 2.67
C THR A 247 13.20 13.98 1.27
N ARG A 248 12.07 13.39 0.85
CA ARG A 248 11.57 13.49 -0.53
C ARG A 248 10.78 14.77 -0.80
N ASP A 249 9.78 15.05 0.04
CA ASP A 249 8.98 16.28 -0.01
C ASP A 249 8.68 16.78 1.40
N ARG A 250 9.63 17.57 1.92
CA ARG A 250 9.57 18.10 3.28
C ARG A 250 8.44 19.11 3.47
N GLY A 251 8.06 19.86 2.44
CA GLY A 251 7.00 20.85 2.53
C GLY A 251 5.64 20.18 2.72
N HIS A 252 5.36 19.17 1.89
CA HIS A 252 4.17 18.35 2.01
C HIS A 252 4.11 17.60 3.33
N LEU A 253 5.22 16.97 3.74
CA LEU A 253 5.28 16.28 5.03
C LEU A 253 4.92 17.22 6.19
N LEU A 254 5.50 18.43 6.24
CA LEU A 254 5.21 19.38 7.31
C LEU A 254 3.73 19.74 7.37
N ALA A 255 3.07 19.94 6.23
CA ALA A 255 1.63 20.21 6.18
C ALA A 255 0.80 19.02 6.72
N VAL A 256 1.18 17.79 6.37
CA VAL A 256 0.56 16.57 6.92
C VAL A 256 0.74 16.53 8.44
N LEU A 257 1.95 16.73 8.96
CA LEU A 257 2.23 16.71 10.41
C LEU A 257 1.52 17.83 11.18
N GLU A 258 1.39 19.02 10.57
CA GLU A 258 0.62 20.12 11.15
C GLU A 258 -0.86 19.77 11.30
N HIS A 259 -1.45 19.08 10.31
CA HIS A 259 -2.82 18.56 10.43
C HIS A 259 -2.94 17.56 11.57
N HIS A 260 -1.98 16.63 11.71
CA HIS A 260 -1.99 15.65 12.80
C HIS A 260 -1.99 16.33 14.18
N ARG A 261 -1.11 17.32 14.35
CA ARG A 261 -1.04 18.12 15.59
C ARG A 261 -2.30 18.91 15.85
N ALA A 262 -2.97 19.43 14.82
CA ALA A 262 -4.24 20.14 14.96
C ALA A 262 -5.37 19.23 15.46
N GLN A 263 -5.30 17.92 15.17
CA GLN A 263 -6.21 16.91 15.73
C GLN A 263 -5.83 16.49 17.17
N GLY A 264 -4.67 16.92 17.67
CA GLY A 264 -4.14 16.50 18.97
C GLY A 264 -3.43 15.15 18.94
N TRP A 265 -3.11 14.63 17.75
CA TRP A 265 -2.32 13.41 17.58
C TRP A 265 -0.83 13.71 17.71
N ARG A 266 -0.08 12.72 18.18
CA ARG A 266 1.38 12.77 18.27
C ARG A 266 2.03 12.21 17.01
N VAL A 267 3.31 12.53 16.82
CA VAL A 267 4.11 12.11 15.68
C VAL A 267 5.38 11.42 16.15
N ALA A 268 5.66 10.25 15.59
CA ALA A 268 6.93 9.56 15.71
C ALA A 268 7.74 9.68 14.40
N LEU A 269 9.04 9.91 14.53
CA LEU A 269 9.99 9.72 13.42
C LEU A 269 10.59 8.32 13.55
N ASP A 270 10.39 7.52 12.50
CA ASP A 270 10.75 6.10 12.47
C ASP A 270 11.98 5.81 11.61
N ASP A 271 12.59 4.65 11.81
CA ASP A 271 13.85 4.19 11.20
C ASP A 271 15.05 5.15 11.41
N VAL A 272 15.10 5.83 12.57
CA VAL A 272 16.16 6.80 12.85
C VAL A 272 17.50 6.10 13.02
N GLY A 273 18.48 6.52 12.23
CA GLY A 273 19.83 5.95 12.21
C GLY A 273 20.15 5.11 10.97
N VAL A 274 19.18 4.87 10.09
CA VAL A 274 19.40 4.26 8.76
C VAL A 274 20.07 5.26 7.81
N GLY A 275 19.70 6.54 7.90
CA GLY A 275 20.21 7.62 7.06
C GLY A 275 21.29 8.48 7.72
N TRP A 276 21.90 9.36 6.92
CA TRP A 276 22.92 10.31 7.40
C TRP A 276 22.35 11.61 7.98
N SER A 277 21.03 11.83 7.87
CA SER A 277 20.38 13.12 8.18
C SER A 277 19.42 13.08 9.37
N SER A 278 19.42 11.98 10.14
CA SER A 278 18.53 11.75 11.28
C SER A 278 18.43 12.94 12.25
N LEU A 279 19.57 13.52 12.69
CA LEU A 279 19.56 14.67 13.60
C LEU A 279 18.92 15.93 13.01
N ALA A 280 19.18 16.19 11.72
CA ALA A 280 18.59 17.33 11.03
C ALA A 280 17.07 17.17 10.90
N LEU A 281 16.59 15.94 10.70
CA LEU A 281 15.17 15.63 10.63
C LEU A 281 14.48 15.71 11.99
N VAL A 282 15.08 15.17 13.05
CA VAL A 282 14.57 15.30 14.43
C VAL A 282 14.41 16.78 14.79
N SER A 283 15.43 17.61 14.52
CA SER A 283 15.37 19.05 14.76
C SER A 283 14.31 19.76 13.92
N ALA A 284 14.18 19.39 12.65
CA ALA A 284 13.24 19.99 11.71
C ALA A 284 11.77 19.66 12.02
N LEU A 285 11.51 18.38 12.26
CA LEU A 285 10.15 17.86 12.40
C LEU A 285 9.66 18.02 13.84
N ARG A 286 10.55 18.03 14.84
CA ARG A 286 10.23 18.05 16.27
C ARG A 286 9.17 16.99 16.62
N PRO A 287 9.46 15.70 16.38
CA PRO A 287 8.53 14.64 16.69
C PRO A 287 8.35 14.50 18.21
N ASP A 288 7.23 13.94 18.64
CA ASP A 288 6.98 13.58 20.03
C ASP A 288 7.74 12.29 20.41
N VAL A 289 8.02 11.44 19.41
CA VAL A 289 8.73 10.17 19.58
C VAL A 289 9.81 9.99 18.51
N VAL A 290 10.97 9.45 18.90
CA VAL A 290 12.06 9.07 18.01
C VAL A 290 12.28 7.57 18.13
N LYS A 291 12.03 6.81 17.07
CA LYS A 291 12.23 5.36 17.04
C LYS A 291 13.56 5.03 16.37
N LEU A 292 14.47 4.42 17.12
CA LEU A 292 15.80 4.01 16.68
C LEU A 292 15.70 2.69 15.91
N ASP A 293 16.19 2.68 14.67
CA ASP A 293 16.15 1.48 13.83
C ASP A 293 16.87 0.28 14.46
N LYS A 294 16.30 -0.90 14.25
CA LYS A 294 16.81 -2.18 14.75
C LYS A 294 18.27 -2.46 14.37
N ALA A 295 18.77 -2.02 13.21
CA ALA A 295 20.16 -2.25 12.82
C ALA A 295 21.14 -1.39 13.62
N LEU A 296 20.71 -0.19 14.05
CA LEU A 296 21.48 0.65 14.97
C LEU A 296 21.46 0.03 16.38
N VAL A 297 20.28 -0.38 16.86
CA VAL A 297 20.11 -1.03 18.18
C VAL A 297 20.89 -2.35 18.28
N ALA A 298 20.92 -3.14 17.20
CA ALA A 298 21.65 -4.40 17.14
C ALA A 298 23.18 -4.22 17.33
N ARG A 299 23.72 -3.01 17.11
CA ARG A 299 25.15 -2.68 17.16
C ARG A 299 25.59 -1.97 18.44
N LEU A 300 24.73 -1.88 19.46
CA LEU A 300 25.01 -1.22 20.75
C LEU A 300 26.18 -1.83 21.55
N ASP A 301 26.66 -3.00 21.15
CA ASP A 301 27.90 -3.61 21.63
C ASP A 301 29.15 -2.84 21.17
N THR A 302 29.06 -2.09 20.07
CA THR A 302 30.15 -1.25 19.54
C THR A 302 30.19 0.14 20.18
N GLY A 303 31.40 0.69 20.37
CA GLY A 303 31.56 2.06 20.90
C GLY A 303 30.99 3.14 19.97
N ALA A 304 31.08 2.94 18.65
CA ALA A 304 30.58 3.89 17.67
C ALA A 304 29.06 4.00 17.70
N ALA A 305 28.32 2.88 17.72
CA ALA A 305 26.86 2.92 17.80
C ALA A 305 26.38 3.56 19.10
N ARG A 306 27.05 3.28 20.23
CA ARG A 306 26.73 3.92 21.51
C ARG A 306 26.91 5.43 21.50
N ALA A 307 27.97 5.92 20.87
CA ALA A 307 28.20 7.36 20.74
C ALA A 307 27.11 8.02 19.88
N VAL A 308 26.73 7.38 18.77
CA VAL A 308 25.65 7.87 17.90
C VAL A 308 24.30 7.87 18.64
N VAL A 309 23.93 6.76 19.28
CA VAL A 309 22.68 6.66 20.03
C VAL A 309 22.65 7.65 21.19
N GLY A 310 23.73 7.78 21.96
CA GLY A 310 23.80 8.77 23.05
C GLY A 310 23.58 10.20 22.57
N GLY A 311 24.18 10.59 21.43
CA GLY A 311 23.93 11.91 20.84
C GLY A 311 22.51 12.10 20.31
N LEU A 312 21.91 11.06 19.73
CA LEU A 312 20.51 11.08 19.29
C LEU A 312 19.55 11.25 20.49
N VAL A 313 19.79 10.51 21.57
CA VAL A 313 19.00 10.60 22.81
C VAL A 313 19.08 12.01 23.40
N GLU A 314 20.28 12.56 23.54
CA GLU A 314 20.49 13.91 24.08
C GLU A 314 19.71 14.98 23.29
N VAL A 315 19.75 14.90 21.96
CA VAL A 315 19.03 15.84 21.08
C VAL A 315 17.52 15.63 21.14
N ALA A 316 17.05 14.38 21.12
CA ALA A 316 15.63 14.06 21.22
C ALA A 316 15.03 14.58 22.53
N HIS A 317 15.68 14.29 23.67
CA HIS A 317 15.26 14.76 25.00
C HIS A 317 15.29 16.28 25.11
N SER A 318 16.30 16.94 24.54
CA SER A 318 16.37 18.42 24.51
C SER A 318 15.21 19.07 23.75
N LEU A 319 14.57 18.32 22.85
CA LEU A 319 13.39 18.75 22.08
C LEU A 319 12.07 18.26 22.71
N GLY A 320 12.13 17.54 23.83
CA GLY A 320 10.96 16.99 24.53
C GLY A 320 10.42 15.69 23.94
N ALA A 321 11.18 15.03 23.05
CA ALA A 321 10.78 13.76 22.44
C ALA A 321 11.18 12.57 23.33
N VAL A 322 10.38 11.52 23.29
CA VAL A 322 10.69 10.21 23.89
C VAL A 322 11.44 9.34 22.89
N VAL A 323 12.38 8.51 23.33
CA VAL A 323 13.17 7.63 22.46
C VAL A 323 12.76 6.17 22.65
N VAL A 324 12.51 5.48 21.53
CA VAL A 324 12.21 4.04 21.49
C VAL A 324 13.36 3.29 20.82
N ALA A 325 13.86 2.23 21.44
CA ALA A 325 14.75 1.27 20.78
C ALA A 325 13.93 0.14 20.14
N GLU A 326 14.04 -0.01 18.82
CA GLU A 326 13.42 -1.14 18.11
C GLU A 326 14.32 -2.37 18.01
N GLY A 327 13.72 -3.53 17.76
CA GLY A 327 14.46 -4.78 17.57
C GLY A 327 15.18 -5.27 18.83
N VAL A 328 14.65 -4.94 20.01
CA VAL A 328 15.21 -5.40 21.29
C VAL A 328 14.84 -6.87 21.51
N GLU A 329 15.82 -7.76 21.29
CA GLU A 329 15.62 -9.21 21.37
C GLU A 329 16.31 -9.86 22.58
N THR A 330 17.17 -9.12 23.30
CA THR A 330 17.92 -9.66 24.44
C THR A 330 17.96 -8.66 25.59
N GLN A 331 17.99 -9.17 26.82
CA GLN A 331 18.10 -8.33 28.02
C GLN A 331 19.34 -7.44 27.98
N ALA A 332 20.47 -7.96 27.48
CA ALA A 332 21.70 -7.19 27.34
C ALA A 332 21.55 -5.97 26.41
N ARG A 333 20.76 -6.07 25.33
CA ARG A 333 20.44 -4.93 24.45
C ARG A 333 19.52 -3.93 25.15
N ALA A 334 18.51 -4.41 25.87
CA ALA A 334 17.62 -3.57 26.66
C ALA A 334 18.39 -2.77 27.73
N ASP A 335 19.29 -3.44 28.46
CA ASP A 335 20.13 -2.81 29.49
C ASP A 335 21.04 -1.75 28.89
N ARG A 336 21.64 -2.04 27.73
CA ARG A 336 22.51 -1.08 27.04
C ARG A 336 21.76 0.13 26.50
N ALA A 337 20.56 -0.06 25.98
CA ALA A 337 19.71 1.03 25.54
C ALA A 337 19.32 1.92 26.75
N ARG A 338 18.91 1.30 27.86
CA ARG A 338 18.59 2.00 29.12
C ARG A 338 19.78 2.80 29.66
N GLU A 339 20.99 2.23 29.65
CA GLU A 339 22.22 2.94 30.07
C GLU A 339 22.50 4.20 29.25
N LEU A 340 22.04 4.24 28.00
CA LEU A 340 22.19 5.39 27.10
C LEU A 340 21.04 6.41 27.23
N GLY A 341 20.10 6.17 28.14
CA GLY A 341 18.93 7.04 28.34
C GLY A 341 17.79 6.80 27.36
N VAL A 342 17.76 5.66 26.66
CA VAL A 342 16.58 5.30 25.86
C VAL A 342 15.41 4.99 26.80
N ASP A 343 14.25 5.57 26.51
CA ASP A 343 13.08 5.53 27.39
C ASP A 343 12.27 4.25 27.22
N LEU A 344 11.96 3.90 25.98
CA LEU A 344 11.07 2.80 25.61
C LEU A 344 11.78 1.74 24.78
N GLY A 345 11.27 0.52 24.83
CA GLY A 345 11.78 -0.62 24.07
C GLY A 345 10.67 -1.35 23.34
N GLN A 346 10.99 -1.82 22.13
CA GLN A 346 10.11 -2.65 21.33
C GLN A 346 10.91 -3.80 20.71
N GLY A 347 10.38 -5.01 20.79
CA GLY A 347 11.02 -6.19 20.22
C GLY A 347 10.56 -7.49 20.85
N TRP A 348 11.06 -8.61 20.33
CA TRP A 348 10.62 -9.94 20.75
C TRP A 348 10.98 -10.31 22.18
N LEU A 349 11.88 -9.55 22.83
CA LEU A 349 12.11 -9.69 24.27
C LEU A 349 10.83 -9.38 25.08
N PHE A 350 10.02 -8.43 24.60
CA PHE A 350 8.86 -7.91 25.32
C PHE A 350 7.54 -8.46 24.80
N GLY A 351 7.48 -8.78 23.51
CA GLY A 351 6.33 -9.42 22.89
C GLY A 351 6.44 -9.47 21.38
N ARG A 352 5.87 -10.53 20.80
CA ARG A 352 5.70 -10.63 19.35
C ARG A 352 4.43 -9.88 18.95
N PRO A 353 4.34 -9.41 17.69
CA PRO A 353 3.08 -8.92 17.15
C PRO A 353 2.02 -10.03 17.21
N ALA A 354 0.89 -9.76 17.86
CA ALA A 354 -0.18 -10.74 18.05
C ALA A 354 -1.56 -10.14 17.81
N ARG A 355 -2.54 -11.01 17.51
CA ARG A 355 -3.96 -10.62 17.53
C ARG A 355 -4.43 -10.49 18.98
N VAL A 356 -5.38 -9.61 19.20
CA VAL A 356 -6.01 -9.35 20.51
C VAL A 356 -6.61 -10.62 21.11
N ALA A 357 -7.21 -11.47 20.27
CA ALA A 357 -7.87 -12.70 20.70
C ALA A 357 -6.91 -13.82 21.13
N ASP A 358 -5.66 -13.79 20.69
CA ASP A 358 -4.77 -14.95 20.78
C ASP A 358 -3.82 -14.88 21.99
N GLU A 359 -3.33 -13.70 22.40
CA GLU A 359 -2.26 -13.61 23.42
C GLU A 359 -2.28 -12.35 24.32
N LEU A 360 -2.80 -11.20 23.85
CA LEU A 360 -2.57 -9.90 24.50
C LEU A 360 -3.36 -9.65 25.80
N LEU A 361 -4.43 -10.41 26.05
CA LEU A 361 -5.26 -10.31 27.26
C LEU A 361 -4.86 -11.32 28.36
N ALA A 362 -3.83 -12.14 28.13
CA ALA A 362 -3.38 -13.18 29.05
C ALA A 362 -2.21 -12.77 29.95
N GLY A 363 -1.76 -11.51 29.89
CA GLY A 363 -0.67 -10.94 30.69
C GLY A 363 -1.16 -10.06 31.83
#